data_AF-A0A5C6DQD8-F1
#
_entry.id   AF-A0A5C6DQD8-F1
#
_cell.length_a   1.000
_cell.length_b   1.000
_cell.length_c   1.000
_cell.angle_alpha   90.00
_cell.angle_beta   90.00
_cell.angle_gamma   90.00
#
_symmetry.space_group_name_H-M   'P 1'
#
loop_
_entity.id
_entity.type
_entity.pdbx_description
1 polymer ?
#
loop_
_entity_poly.entity_id
_entity_poly.type
_entity_poly.pdbx_seq_one_letter_code
_entity_poly.pdbx_strand_id
1 'polypeptide(L)'
;MSLEIGADRQIDRSRVPGELEEFTSLVRRLGYDAQRDQDHFARQMSDLRNEEASEIVAAGIALRAKVSVWGKSLTGGDPSQCAALADDNDHPYWAFIDALTVIDLLDTADELTPEAQARAHADALRIRFGDIAEKAEQLFRDRDYREYITAIEPFESLLSNAQQAKLRIARKRS
;
A
#
# COMPACT_ATOMS: atom_id res chain seq x y z
N MET A 1 -7.80 2.71 -12.54
CA MET A 1 -7.74 2.74 -11.06
C MET A 1 -6.28 2.82 -10.67
N SER A 2 -5.81 3.97 -10.16
CA SER A 2 -4.39 4.15 -9.83
C SER A 2 -4.05 3.47 -8.51
N LEU A 3 -3.58 2.24 -8.60
CA LEU A 3 -2.90 1.51 -7.53
C LEU A 3 -1.41 1.94 -7.45
N GLU A 4 -1.13 3.25 -7.57
CA GLU A 4 0.23 3.79 -7.81
C GLU A 4 1.08 3.99 -6.54
N ILE A 5 0.55 3.69 -5.36
CA ILE A 5 1.29 3.78 -4.09
C ILE A 5 1.59 2.36 -3.64
N GLY A 6 2.87 2.02 -3.54
CA GLY A 6 3.38 0.69 -3.21
C GLY A 6 4.88 0.69 -3.00
N ALA A 7 5.43 -0.42 -2.51
CA ALA A 7 6.86 -0.61 -2.30
C ALA A 7 7.69 -0.57 -3.60
N ASP A 8 7.06 -0.89 -4.75
CA ASP A 8 7.70 -1.16 -6.04
C ASP A 8 8.96 -2.04 -5.93
N ARG A 9 8.90 -3.04 -5.06
CA ARG A 9 10.03 -3.93 -4.79
C ARG A 9 10.42 -4.67 -6.06
N GLN A 10 11.73 -4.78 -6.31
CA GLN A 10 12.24 -5.60 -7.39
C GLN A 10 12.13 -7.08 -7.02
N ILE A 11 11.60 -7.87 -7.95
CA ILE A 11 11.41 -9.32 -7.78
C ILE A 11 12.08 -10.01 -8.96
N ASP A 12 13.00 -10.93 -8.68
CA ASP A 12 13.56 -11.82 -9.69
C ASP A 12 12.51 -12.83 -10.15
N ARG A 13 11.86 -12.52 -11.27
CA ARG A 13 10.80 -13.33 -11.87
C ARG A 13 11.27 -14.71 -12.32
N SER A 14 12.57 -14.88 -12.62
CA SER A 14 13.09 -16.17 -13.10
C SER A 14 13.02 -17.27 -12.04
N ARG A 15 12.90 -16.87 -10.77
CA ARG A 15 12.81 -17.75 -9.60
C ARG A 15 11.38 -17.88 -9.06
N VAL A 16 10.41 -17.20 -9.67
CA VAL A 16 8.99 -17.26 -9.29
C VAL A 16 8.31 -18.42 -10.02
N PRO A 17 7.59 -19.32 -9.32
CA PRO A 17 6.81 -20.36 -9.97
C PRO A 17 5.76 -19.77 -10.92
N GLY A 18 5.53 -20.41 -12.07
CA GLY A 18 4.58 -19.93 -13.09
C GLY A 18 3.17 -19.66 -12.54
N GLU A 19 2.72 -20.46 -11.58
CA GLU A 19 1.42 -20.30 -10.91
C GLU A 19 1.30 -19.06 -10.01
N LEU A 20 2.41 -18.39 -9.71
CA LEU A 20 2.51 -17.17 -8.91
C LEU A 20 2.83 -15.93 -9.75
N GLU A 21 3.11 -16.08 -11.05
CA GLU A 21 3.43 -14.94 -11.92
C GLU A 21 2.31 -13.89 -11.96
N GLU A 22 1.06 -14.33 -11.96
CA GLU A 22 -0.12 -13.46 -11.95
C GLU A 22 -0.15 -12.52 -10.73
N PHE A 23 0.43 -12.93 -9.61
CA PHE A 23 0.49 -12.15 -8.37
C PHE A 23 1.74 -11.28 -8.27
N THR A 24 2.70 -11.41 -9.18
CA THR A 24 3.97 -10.68 -9.08
C THR A 24 3.75 -9.17 -9.03
N SER A 25 2.81 -8.64 -9.82
CA SER A 25 2.48 -7.20 -9.78
C SER A 25 1.91 -6.75 -8.43
N LEU A 26 1.09 -7.59 -7.79
CA LEU A 26 0.56 -7.34 -6.45
C LEU A 26 1.70 -7.36 -5.41
N VAL A 27 2.57 -8.36 -5.48
CA VAL A 27 3.68 -8.54 -4.54
C VAL A 27 4.72 -7.44 -4.67
N ARG A 28 5.05 -6.98 -5.89
CA ARG A 28 5.91 -5.80 -6.08
C ARG A 28 5.37 -4.58 -5.35
N ARG A 29 4.04 -4.43 -5.33
CA ARG A 29 3.37 -3.31 -4.68
C ARG A 29 3.33 -3.43 -3.16
N LEU A 30 3.21 -4.65 -2.62
CA LEU A 30 2.95 -4.90 -1.20
C LEU A 30 4.16 -5.45 -0.41
N GLY A 31 5.22 -5.87 -1.08
CA GLY A 31 6.39 -6.50 -0.46
C GLY A 31 7.36 -5.50 0.16
N TYR A 32 6.90 -4.64 1.09
CA TYR A 32 7.78 -3.68 1.78
C TYR A 32 8.83 -4.41 2.62
N ASP A 33 10.09 -3.94 2.58
CA ASP A 33 11.19 -4.53 3.35
C ASP A 33 11.12 -4.21 4.86
N ALA A 34 10.51 -3.07 5.21
CA ALA A 34 10.40 -2.61 6.59
C ALA A 34 8.98 -2.77 7.12
N GLN A 35 8.85 -3.42 8.29
CA GLN A 35 7.56 -3.61 8.98
C GLN A 35 6.82 -2.29 9.24
N ARG A 36 7.55 -1.21 9.55
CA ARG A 36 6.96 0.12 9.75
C ARG A 36 6.23 0.63 8.49
N ASP A 37 6.76 0.32 7.31
CA ASP A 37 6.18 0.76 6.04
C ASP A 37 4.99 -0.11 5.66
N GLN A 38 5.03 -1.40 5.99
CA GLN A 38 3.89 -2.32 5.93
C GLN A 38 2.72 -1.81 6.78
N ASP A 39 2.97 -1.49 8.06
CA ASP A 39 1.97 -0.95 8.99
C ASP A 39 1.38 0.38 8.51
N HIS A 40 2.24 1.27 7.99
CA HIS A 40 1.81 2.57 7.47
C HIS A 40 0.93 2.40 6.24
N PHE A 41 1.31 1.53 5.30
CA PHE A 41 0.53 1.26 4.10
C PHE A 41 -0.83 0.61 4.44
N ALA A 42 -0.84 -0.38 5.32
CA ALA A 42 -2.07 -1.07 5.72
C ALA A 42 -3.09 -0.09 6.31
N ARG A 43 -2.64 0.82 7.19
CA ARG A 43 -3.48 1.90 7.73
C ARG A 43 -4.02 2.83 6.64
N GLN A 44 -3.17 3.25 5.69
CA GLN A 44 -3.62 4.11 4.59
C GLN A 44 -4.68 3.46 3.69
N MET A 45 -4.56 2.17 3.42
CA MET A 45 -5.47 1.43 2.53
C MET A 45 -6.82 1.14 3.17
N SER A 46 -6.81 0.67 4.43
CA SER A 46 -8.04 0.42 5.19
C SER A 46 -8.90 1.69 5.32
N ASP A 47 -8.27 2.84 5.53
CA ASP A 47 -8.97 4.07 5.89
C ASP A 47 -9.46 4.88 4.69
N LEU A 48 -8.85 4.75 3.51
CA LEU A 48 -9.14 5.62 2.35
C LEU A 48 -9.67 4.87 1.12
N ARG A 49 -9.55 3.54 1.10
CA ARG A 49 -9.80 2.72 -0.10
C ARG A 49 -10.39 1.36 0.27
N ASN A 50 -11.45 1.37 1.08
CA ASN A 50 -12.06 0.14 1.64
C ASN A 50 -12.45 -0.90 0.56
N GLU A 51 -13.00 -0.46 -0.58
CA GLU A 51 -13.29 -1.35 -1.72
C GLU A 51 -12.00 -1.99 -2.30
N GLU A 52 -10.92 -1.23 -2.42
CA GLU A 52 -9.65 -1.72 -2.95
C GLU A 52 -8.88 -2.58 -1.95
N ALA A 53 -9.00 -2.28 -0.65
CA ALA A 53 -8.51 -3.13 0.42
C ALA A 53 -9.24 -4.49 0.39
N SER A 54 -10.56 -4.50 0.19
CA SER A 54 -11.36 -5.72 0.04
C SER A 54 -10.94 -6.55 -1.18
N GLU A 55 -10.67 -5.92 -2.33
CA GLU A 55 -10.14 -6.60 -3.51
C GLU A 55 -8.74 -7.21 -3.27
N ILE A 56 -7.87 -6.50 -2.56
CA ILE A 56 -6.54 -7.00 -2.17
C ILE A 56 -6.64 -8.19 -1.21
N VAL A 57 -7.52 -8.11 -0.21
CA VAL A 57 -7.77 -9.21 0.74
C VAL A 57 -8.30 -10.44 0.00
N ALA A 58 -9.25 -10.26 -0.93
CA ALA A 58 -9.78 -11.34 -1.76
C ALA A 58 -8.69 -12.00 -2.64
N ALA A 59 -7.82 -11.20 -3.27
CA ALA A 59 -6.67 -11.71 -4.01
C ALA A 59 -5.67 -12.46 -3.11
N GLY A 60 -5.52 -12.00 -1.87
CA GLY A 60 -4.67 -12.60 -0.85
C GLY A 60 -5.04 -14.01 -0.44
N ILE A 61 -6.33 -14.37 -0.47
CA ILE A 61 -6.80 -15.74 -0.20
C ILE A 61 -6.20 -16.73 -1.21
N ALA A 62 -6.27 -16.39 -2.50
CA ALA A 62 -5.72 -17.23 -3.57
C ALA A 62 -4.18 -17.28 -3.53
N LEU A 63 -3.55 -16.14 -3.21
CA LEU A 63 -2.10 -16.04 -3.05
C LEU A 63 -1.58 -16.93 -1.90
N ARG A 64 -2.26 -16.93 -0.75
CA ARG A 64 -1.81 -17.63 0.47
C ARG A 64 -1.68 -19.14 0.23
N ALA A 65 -2.66 -19.74 -0.45
CA ALA A 65 -2.63 -21.17 -0.75
C ALA A 65 -1.42 -21.53 -1.63
N LYS A 66 -1.14 -20.73 -2.67
CA LYS A 66 -0.04 -20.97 -3.61
C LYS A 66 1.34 -20.72 -2.97
N VAL A 67 1.48 -19.65 -2.18
CA VAL A 67 2.73 -19.36 -1.44
C VAL A 67 3.03 -20.45 -0.41
N SER A 68 2.00 -21.01 0.24
CA SER A 68 2.19 -22.14 1.17
C SER A 68 2.72 -23.38 0.45
N VAL A 69 2.21 -23.69 -0.74
CA VAL A 69 2.70 -24.80 -1.57
C VAL A 69 4.14 -24.55 -2.02
N TRP A 70 4.45 -23.33 -2.46
CA TRP A 70 5.81 -22.95 -2.85
C TRP A 70 6.81 -23.03 -1.67
N GLY A 71 6.42 -22.55 -0.49
CA GLY A 71 7.25 -22.66 0.72
C GLY A 71 7.56 -24.13 1.08
N LYS A 72 6.58 -25.03 0.91
CA LYS A 72 6.80 -26.47 1.10
C LYS A 72 7.74 -27.05 0.04
N SER A 73 7.65 -26.63 -1.22
CA SER A 73 8.56 -27.14 -2.26
C SER A 73 10.00 -26.67 -2.07
N LEU A 74 10.19 -25.43 -1.58
CA LEU A 74 11.51 -24.88 -1.26
C LEU A 74 12.19 -25.58 -0.08
N THR A 75 11.40 -26.04 0.88
CA THR A 75 11.89 -26.70 2.11
C THR A 75 11.87 -28.22 2.05
N GLY A 76 11.46 -28.79 0.91
CA GLY A 76 11.23 -30.24 0.78
C GLY A 76 10.14 -30.78 1.72
N GLY A 77 9.27 -29.91 2.23
CA GLY A 77 8.25 -30.23 3.23
C GLY A 77 8.76 -30.24 4.67
N ASP A 78 10.03 -29.90 4.92
CA ASP A 78 10.64 -29.85 6.24
C ASP A 78 10.88 -28.39 6.68
N PRO A 79 10.07 -27.85 7.60
CA PRO A 79 10.20 -26.46 8.07
C PRO A 79 11.58 -26.12 8.65
N SER A 80 12.37 -27.10 9.09
CA SER A 80 13.73 -26.86 9.58
C SER A 80 14.69 -26.39 8.49
N GLN A 81 14.36 -26.65 7.22
CA GLN A 81 15.10 -26.17 6.05
C GLN A 81 14.78 -24.71 5.69
N CYS A 82 13.81 -24.07 6.35
CA CYS A 82 13.61 -22.62 6.23
C CYS A 82 14.87 -21.83 6.59
N ALA A 83 15.75 -22.37 7.45
CA ALA A 83 17.03 -21.75 7.78
C ALA A 83 17.95 -21.62 6.55
N ALA A 84 17.94 -22.60 5.64
CA ALA A 84 18.71 -22.53 4.39
C ALA A 84 18.14 -21.49 3.41
N LEU A 85 16.83 -21.25 3.48
CA LEU A 85 16.18 -20.16 2.74
C LEU A 85 16.47 -18.79 3.37
N ALA A 86 16.69 -18.74 4.69
CA ALA A 86 17.03 -17.52 5.43
C ALA A 86 18.45 -17.02 5.12
N ASP A 87 19.34 -17.89 4.64
CA ASP A 87 20.66 -17.49 4.12
C ASP A 87 20.56 -16.81 2.74
N ASP A 88 19.44 -16.96 2.02
CA ASP A 88 19.12 -16.27 0.77
C ASP A 88 18.03 -15.21 1.01
N ASN A 89 18.44 -14.11 1.66
CA ASN A 89 17.54 -12.99 2.00
C ASN A 89 16.93 -12.30 0.76
N ASP A 90 17.54 -12.46 -0.42
CA ASP A 90 17.05 -11.88 -1.67
C ASP A 90 16.12 -12.83 -2.45
N HIS A 91 15.80 -14.00 -1.89
CA HIS A 91 14.85 -14.91 -2.51
C HIS A 91 13.48 -14.24 -2.68
N PRO A 92 12.86 -14.26 -3.88
CA PRO A 92 11.58 -13.57 -4.11
C PRO A 92 10.45 -14.08 -3.21
N TYR A 93 10.58 -15.30 -2.69
CA TYR A 93 9.69 -15.87 -1.67
C TYR A 93 9.43 -14.92 -0.50
N TRP A 94 10.45 -14.20 -0.02
CA TRP A 94 10.31 -13.26 1.10
C TRP A 94 9.40 -12.08 0.76
N ALA A 95 9.51 -11.53 -0.46
CA ALA A 95 8.60 -10.48 -0.91
C ALA A 95 7.13 -10.97 -0.94
N PHE A 96 6.89 -12.23 -1.31
CA PHE A 96 5.56 -12.84 -1.27
C PHE A 96 5.04 -13.00 0.17
N ILE A 97 5.91 -13.34 1.12
CA ILE A 97 5.57 -13.38 2.55
C ILE A 97 5.24 -11.99 3.07
N ASP A 98 6.06 -10.98 2.78
CA ASP A 98 5.83 -9.59 3.19
C ASP A 98 4.49 -9.05 2.64
N ALA A 99 4.17 -9.37 1.39
CA ALA A 99 2.90 -9.02 0.79
C ALA A 99 1.70 -9.68 1.51
N LEU A 100 1.84 -10.95 1.93
CA LEU A 100 0.82 -11.62 2.74
C LEU A 100 0.67 -10.98 4.12
N THR A 101 1.77 -10.54 4.75
CA THR A 101 1.70 -9.80 6.03
C THR A 101 0.90 -8.51 5.88
N VAL A 102 1.12 -7.74 4.81
CA VAL A 102 0.32 -6.53 4.54
C VAL A 102 -1.15 -6.87 4.34
N ILE A 103 -1.47 -7.95 3.62
CA ILE A 103 -2.84 -8.42 3.42
C ILE A 103 -3.50 -8.79 4.75
N ASP A 104 -2.79 -9.46 5.66
CA ASP A 104 -3.29 -9.85 6.98
C ASP A 104 -3.60 -8.62 7.85
N LEU A 105 -2.78 -7.57 7.73
CA LEU A 105 -3.03 -6.29 8.39
C LEU A 105 -4.28 -5.58 7.83
N LEU A 106 -4.62 -5.80 6.55
CA LEU A 106 -5.83 -5.25 5.95
C LEU A 106 -7.08 -6.04 6.36
N ASP A 107 -6.99 -7.37 6.42
CA ASP A 107 -8.10 -8.27 6.80
C ASP A 107 -8.53 -8.07 8.25
N THR A 108 -7.60 -7.68 9.13
CA THR A 108 -7.87 -7.42 10.56
C THR A 108 -8.33 -6.00 10.87
N ALA A 109 -8.34 -5.09 9.88
CA ALA A 109 -8.70 -3.69 10.11
C ALA A 109 -10.22 -3.48 10.36
N ASP A 110 -11.05 -4.44 9.98
CA ASP A 110 -12.50 -4.46 10.26
C ASP A 110 -12.84 -4.73 11.74
N GLU A 111 -11.87 -5.14 12.57
CA GLU A 111 -12.07 -5.32 14.02
C GLU A 111 -11.97 -4.01 14.83
N LEU A 112 -11.64 -2.89 14.18
CA LEU A 112 -11.50 -1.59 14.84
C LEU A 112 -12.85 -0.92 15.08
N THR A 113 -13.04 -0.33 16.26
CA THR A 113 -14.25 0.46 16.55
C THR A 113 -14.33 1.68 15.62
N PRO A 114 -15.54 2.19 15.32
CA PRO A 114 -15.71 3.36 14.45
C PRO A 114 -14.90 4.60 14.90
N GLU A 115 -14.70 4.79 16.21
CA GLU A 115 -13.89 5.88 16.76
C GLU A 115 -12.38 5.66 16.56
N ALA A 116 -11.91 4.41 16.68
CA ALA A 116 -10.53 4.05 16.39
C ALA A 116 -10.22 4.21 14.89
N GLN A 117 -11.15 3.81 14.02
CA GLN A 117 -11.08 4.02 12.57
C GLN A 117 -11.05 5.52 12.23
N ALA A 118 -11.94 6.33 12.79
CA ALA A 118 -11.97 7.77 12.53
C ALA A 118 -10.67 8.48 12.98
N ARG A 119 -10.08 8.04 14.09
CA ARG A 119 -8.81 8.61 14.60
C ARG A 119 -7.62 8.17 13.75
N ALA A 120 -7.54 6.90 13.38
CA ALA A 120 -6.52 6.38 12.48
C ALA A 120 -6.60 7.07 11.10
N HIS A 121 -7.80 7.22 10.55
CA HIS A 121 -8.05 7.92 9.29
C HIS A 121 -7.59 9.39 9.36
N ALA A 122 -7.91 10.10 10.43
CA ALA A 122 -7.47 11.48 10.62
C ALA A 122 -5.94 11.61 10.70
N ASP A 123 -5.27 10.64 11.33
CA ASP A 123 -3.80 10.62 11.44
C ASP A 123 -3.13 10.23 10.12
N ALA A 124 -3.67 9.27 9.38
CA ALA A 124 -3.19 8.88 8.05
C ALA A 124 -3.33 10.05 7.04
N LEU A 125 -4.47 10.74 7.05
CA LEU A 125 -4.68 11.94 6.23
C LEU A 125 -3.67 13.05 6.58
N ARG A 126 -3.34 13.25 7.86
CA ARG A 126 -2.34 14.24 8.28
C ARG A 126 -0.94 13.93 7.77
N ILE A 127 -0.52 12.67 7.84
CA ILE A 127 0.80 12.24 7.35
C ILE A 127 0.90 12.50 5.84
N ARG A 128 -0.08 12.01 5.08
CA ARG A 128 -0.09 12.14 3.62
C ARG A 128 -0.25 13.58 3.15
N PHE A 129 -1.00 14.40 3.90
CA PHE A 129 -1.06 15.83 3.65
C PHE A 129 0.31 16.49 3.85
N GLY A 130 1.12 16.06 4.82
CA GLY A 130 2.50 16.50 4.99
C GLY A 130 3.34 16.27 3.74
N ASP A 131 3.26 15.07 3.15
CA ASP A 131 4.02 14.70 1.94
C ASP A 131 3.51 15.43 0.69
N ILE A 132 2.20 15.70 0.61
CA ILE A 132 1.57 16.31 -0.56
C ILE A 132 1.58 17.85 -0.51
N ALA A 133 1.62 18.46 0.68
CA ALA A 133 1.46 19.91 0.85
C ALA A 133 2.52 20.70 0.07
N GLU A 134 3.77 20.26 0.09
CA GLU A 134 4.86 20.94 -0.64
C GLU A 134 4.70 20.82 -2.16
N LYS A 135 4.35 19.61 -2.64
CA LYS A 135 4.08 19.36 -4.06
C LYS A 135 2.87 20.14 -4.56
N ALA A 136 1.79 20.19 -3.77
CA ALA A 136 0.60 20.96 -4.10
C ALA A 136 0.89 22.47 -4.15
N GLU A 137 1.71 22.99 -3.23
CA GLU A 137 2.12 24.39 -3.28
C GLU A 137 2.87 24.73 -4.57
N GLN A 138 3.73 23.82 -5.04
CA GLN A 138 4.44 23.97 -6.30
C GLN A 138 3.47 23.94 -7.50
N LEU A 139 2.55 22.97 -7.57
CA LEU A 139 1.53 22.88 -8.62
C LEU A 139 0.66 24.16 -8.70
N PHE A 140 0.33 24.76 -7.55
CA PHE A 140 -0.43 26.02 -7.54
C PHE A 140 0.38 27.19 -8.11
N ARG A 141 1.69 27.26 -7.82
CA ARG A 141 2.59 28.29 -8.35
C ARG A 141 2.78 28.16 -9.85
N ASP A 142 2.92 26.92 -10.33
CA ASP A 142 3.10 26.60 -11.74
C ASP A 142 1.79 26.74 -12.55
N ARG A 143 0.67 27.02 -11.87
CA ARG A 143 -0.68 27.19 -12.43
C ARG A 143 -1.27 25.92 -13.01
N ASP A 144 -0.75 24.76 -12.62
CA ASP A 144 -1.31 23.45 -12.93
C ASP A 144 -2.52 23.16 -12.03
N TYR A 145 -3.56 23.97 -12.18
CA TYR A 145 -4.72 23.99 -11.29
C TYR A 145 -5.49 22.66 -11.26
N ARG A 146 -5.46 21.90 -12.36
CA ARG A 146 -6.13 20.60 -12.44
C ARG A 146 -5.44 19.56 -11.54
N GLU A 147 -4.13 19.42 -11.69
CA GLU A 147 -3.30 18.55 -10.86
C GLU A 147 -3.29 19.02 -9.40
N TYR A 148 -3.31 20.33 -9.17
CA TYR A 148 -3.43 20.90 -7.82
C TYR A 148 -4.75 20.49 -7.13
N ILE A 149 -5.89 20.59 -7.83
CA ILE A 149 -7.19 20.18 -7.28
C ILE A 149 -7.15 18.68 -6.96
N THR A 150 -6.71 17.85 -7.90
CA THR A 150 -6.59 16.40 -7.70
C THR A 150 -5.70 16.05 -6.51
N ALA A 151 -4.60 16.77 -6.32
CA ALA A 151 -3.68 16.54 -5.21
C ALA A 151 -4.25 16.96 -3.85
N ILE A 152 -4.99 18.07 -3.76
CA ILE A 152 -5.36 18.70 -2.49
C ILE A 152 -6.82 18.45 -2.06
N GLU A 153 -7.73 18.19 -2.99
CA GLU A 153 -9.16 17.97 -2.74
C GLU A 153 -9.46 16.85 -1.74
N PRO A 154 -8.75 15.70 -1.75
CA PRO A 154 -8.95 14.65 -0.74
C PRO A 154 -8.68 15.10 0.71
N PHE A 155 -7.98 16.23 0.89
CA PHE A 155 -7.56 16.74 2.20
C PHE A 155 -8.32 18.01 2.60
N GLU A 156 -9.48 18.32 1.97
CA GLU A 156 -10.25 19.56 2.18
C GLU A 156 -10.54 19.87 3.66
N SER A 157 -10.73 18.83 4.48
CA SER A 157 -10.95 18.90 5.94
C SER A 157 -9.73 19.31 6.76
N LEU A 158 -8.52 19.17 6.20
CA LEU A 158 -7.24 19.49 6.83
C LEU A 158 -6.63 20.81 6.33
N LEU A 159 -7.21 21.41 5.29
CA LEU A 159 -6.69 22.63 4.68
C LEU A 159 -6.79 23.83 5.63
N SER A 160 -5.71 24.61 5.70
CA SER A 160 -5.78 25.94 6.29
C SER A 160 -6.69 26.86 5.49
N ASN A 161 -7.18 27.95 6.11
CA ASN A 161 -7.97 28.98 5.43
C ASN A 161 -7.32 29.50 4.13
N ALA A 162 -5.99 29.62 4.12
CA ALA A 162 -5.22 30.02 2.95
C ALA A 162 -5.27 28.97 1.82
N GLN A 163 -5.12 27.69 2.17
CA GLN A 163 -5.19 26.60 1.20
C GLN A 163 -6.61 26.37 0.66
N GLN A 164 -7.64 26.54 1.49
CA GLN A 164 -9.04 26.53 1.04
C GLN A 164 -9.33 27.69 0.06
N ALA A 165 -8.75 28.86 0.30
CA ALA A 165 -8.84 29.97 -0.65
C ALA A 165 -8.15 29.64 -1.98
N LYS A 166 -6.96 29.01 -1.95
CA LYS A 166 -6.26 28.52 -3.14
C LYS A 166 -7.06 27.45 -3.90
N LEU A 167 -7.64 26.47 -3.20
CA LEU A 167 -8.53 25.48 -3.79
C LEU A 167 -9.72 26.11 -4.51
N ARG A 168 -10.34 27.11 -3.90
CA ARG A 168 -11.42 27.88 -4.53
C ARG A 168 -10.97 28.65 -5.77
N ILE A 169 -9.77 29.20 -5.77
CA ILE A 169 -9.18 29.89 -6.92
C ILE A 169 -8.87 28.90 -8.04
N ALA A 170 -8.26 27.76 -7.71
CA ALA A 170 -7.94 26.71 -8.66
C ALA A 170 -9.21 26.16 -9.33
N ARG A 171 -10.25 25.83 -8.55
CA ARG A 171 -11.57 25.37 -9.07
C ARG A 171 -12.23 26.39 -10.02
N LYS A 172 -11.93 27.68 -9.88
CA LYS A 172 -12.45 28.74 -10.78
C LYS A 172 -11.61 28.94 -12.05
N ARG A 173 -10.38 28.42 -12.07
CA ARG A 173 -9.38 28.63 -13.14
C ARG A 173 -9.03 27.36 -13.92
N SER A 174 -9.43 26.18 -13.43
CA SER A 174 -9.27 24.88 -14.09
C SER A 174 -10.30 24.65 -15.19
#